data_AF-A0A377GIM0-F1
#
_entry.id   AF-A0A377GIM0-F1
#
_cell.length_a   1.000
_cell.length_b   1.000
_cell.length_c   1.000
_cell.angle_alpha   90.00
_cell.angle_beta   90.00
_cell.angle_gamma   90.00
#
_symmetry.space_group_name_H-M   'P 1'
#
loop_
_entity.id
_entity.type
_entity.pdbx_description
1 polymer ?
#
loop_
_entity_poly.entity_id
_entity_poly.type
_entity_poly.pdbx_seq_one_letter_code
_entity_poly.pdbx_strand_id
1 'polypeptide(L)'
;MKSKFEQSKVISDLISFIIAPSYITHYKLFTSLRIDSVDIEVNKKEIAAYLAVHVVSPELRIAIELIYCKISLSHRNNLIHNIEKIMNLVNEINPDSAKHLDLLFEDLSFAIMSAPNDYQIQLPAQWQSLIPNYERKSNLQRAIYCIGHALRIEQNNTTAWLTLGQLFIQKNALCSDLPNFINIFEKSNIRLSPYAYANFCFQQVVDGKSPESYKQLAKYFMQLIKTTLENAAANQHQFFAAHPVSQAVPTEIPATSVGHIEEQNKIIKKFEERLALVNLQRSSFKKNQFQIINFLFAKDSNLTIRELKSAITDTECLIRLINQLYPKIVRLPFIYALFNHPDIQRSRNTSTRPSDEVFLRTIIKSVDDFEAIIRTLPEDKSSYKTQERLRKYIRISMHIKNLYDLARETPDNLVSLQNQPSLLTTRGAFTPQVNRYPGTLFHRRSSICEAIVIETDTNQQNLKRSFAPSDEPEVDEPANKRQKL
;
A
#
# COMPACT_ATOMS: atom_id res chain seq x y z
N MET A 1 15.00 -5.80 -47.52
CA MET A 1 14.88 -4.44 -46.95
C MET A 1 13.78 -4.47 -45.92
N LYS A 2 14.08 -4.15 -44.65
CA LYS A 2 13.03 -3.92 -43.65
C LYS A 2 12.23 -2.70 -44.08
N SER A 3 10.89 -2.78 -44.09
CA SER A 3 10.04 -1.63 -44.44
C SER A 3 10.33 -0.47 -43.47
N LYS A 4 10.16 0.80 -43.89
CA LYS A 4 10.28 1.97 -42.97
C LYS A 4 9.44 1.77 -41.69
N PHE A 5 8.36 1.03 -41.81
CA PHE A 5 7.46 0.60 -40.75
C PHE A 5 8.12 -0.29 -39.68
N GLU A 6 9.01 -1.23 -40.06
CA GLU A 6 9.77 -2.06 -39.11
C GLU A 6 10.90 -1.32 -38.38
N GLN A 7 11.20 -0.08 -38.81
CA GLN A 7 12.17 0.80 -38.15
C GLN A 7 11.52 1.71 -37.11
N SER A 8 10.19 1.75 -37.03
CA SER A 8 9.48 2.54 -36.04
C SER A 8 9.71 1.98 -34.63
N LYS A 9 10.21 2.84 -33.73
CA LYS A 9 10.39 2.52 -32.31
C LYS A 9 9.08 2.09 -31.66
N VAL A 10 7.96 2.70 -32.06
CA VAL A 10 6.61 2.36 -31.58
C VAL A 10 6.26 0.91 -31.94
N ILE A 11 6.53 0.49 -33.18
CA ILE A 11 6.26 -0.89 -33.62
C ILE A 11 7.18 -1.89 -32.91
N SER A 12 8.46 -1.56 -32.71
CA SER A 12 9.38 -2.40 -31.92
C SER A 12 8.90 -2.59 -30.47
N ASP A 13 8.44 -1.52 -29.83
CA ASP A 13 7.92 -1.58 -28.47
C ASP A 13 6.56 -2.28 -28.39
N LEU A 14 5.70 -2.14 -29.41
CA LEU A 14 4.45 -2.87 -29.55
C LEU A 14 4.70 -4.38 -29.66
N ILE A 15 5.63 -4.79 -30.53
CA ILE A 15 6.03 -6.19 -30.69
C ILE A 15 6.56 -6.74 -29.36
N SER A 16 7.42 -5.97 -28.67
CA SER A 16 7.95 -6.34 -27.36
C SER A 16 6.84 -6.52 -26.32
N PHE A 17 5.81 -5.67 -26.36
CA PHE A 17 4.64 -5.78 -25.48
C PHE A 17 3.78 -7.00 -25.80
N ILE A 18 3.51 -7.29 -27.08
CA ILE A 18 2.70 -8.45 -27.48
C ILE A 18 3.40 -9.76 -27.12
N ILE A 19 4.71 -9.87 -27.36
CA ILE A 19 5.50 -11.09 -27.08
C ILE A 19 5.62 -11.32 -25.57
N ALA A 20 5.87 -10.27 -24.80
CA ALA A 20 6.09 -10.36 -23.36
C ALA A 20 5.29 -9.29 -22.62
N PRO A 21 3.96 -9.46 -22.46
CA PRO A 21 3.12 -8.47 -21.77
C PRO A 21 3.61 -8.34 -20.33
N SER A 22 4.06 -7.15 -19.95
CA SER A 22 4.59 -6.86 -18.62
C SER A 22 4.51 -5.35 -18.36
N TYR A 23 4.68 -4.94 -17.11
CA TYR A 23 4.76 -3.53 -16.76
C TYR A 23 5.85 -2.79 -17.55
N ILE A 24 7.01 -3.42 -17.74
CA ILE A 24 8.15 -2.79 -18.41
C ILE A 24 7.84 -2.57 -19.89
N THR A 25 7.33 -3.59 -20.58
CA THR A 25 7.01 -3.51 -22.00
C THR A 25 5.79 -2.61 -22.25
N HIS A 26 4.81 -2.61 -21.35
CA HIS A 26 3.69 -1.66 -21.36
C HIS A 26 4.17 -0.22 -21.23
N TYR A 27 5.02 0.07 -20.24
CA TYR A 27 5.55 1.41 -20.01
C TYR A 27 6.41 1.90 -21.17
N LYS A 28 7.20 1.02 -21.78
CA LYS A 28 7.97 1.34 -23.00
C LYS A 28 7.06 1.73 -24.16
N LEU A 29 6.04 0.90 -24.45
CA LEU A 29 5.05 1.19 -25.47
C LEU A 29 4.33 2.52 -25.22
N PHE A 30 3.82 2.73 -24.00
CA PHE A 30 3.18 3.99 -23.59
C PHE A 30 4.12 5.19 -23.78
N THR A 31 5.38 5.08 -23.36
CA THR A 31 6.35 6.17 -23.46
C THR A 31 6.67 6.49 -24.92
N SER A 32 6.85 5.48 -25.77
CA SER A 32 7.12 5.69 -27.19
C SER A 32 5.93 6.32 -27.90
N LEU A 33 4.71 5.84 -27.64
CA LEU A 33 3.49 6.45 -28.19
C LEU A 33 3.26 7.89 -27.66
N ARG A 34 3.65 8.18 -26.42
CA ARG A 34 3.53 9.52 -25.83
C ARG A 34 4.57 10.49 -26.37
N ILE A 35 5.82 10.07 -26.56
CA ILE A 35 6.87 10.93 -27.14
C ILE A 35 6.47 11.33 -28.56
N ASP A 36 5.84 10.41 -29.29
CA ASP A 36 5.39 10.62 -30.65
C ASP A 36 3.94 11.12 -30.73
N SER A 37 3.53 11.91 -29.73
CA SER A 37 2.13 12.30 -29.56
C SER A 37 1.56 13.13 -30.72
N VAL A 38 2.44 13.81 -31.46
CA VAL A 38 2.07 14.62 -32.63
C VAL A 38 1.49 13.73 -33.75
N ASP A 39 1.91 12.46 -33.80
CA ASP A 39 1.54 11.48 -34.81
C ASP A 39 0.63 10.37 -34.26
N ILE A 40 -0.11 10.60 -33.18
CA ILE A 40 -1.00 9.58 -32.55
C ILE A 40 -1.94 8.91 -33.53
N GLU A 41 -2.58 9.66 -34.43
CA GLU A 41 -3.51 9.09 -35.41
C GLU A 41 -2.80 8.29 -36.50
N VAL A 42 -1.55 8.64 -36.84
CA VAL A 42 -0.72 7.85 -37.74
C VAL A 42 -0.32 6.55 -37.05
N ASN A 43 0.25 6.64 -35.84
CA ASN A 43 0.59 5.51 -35.00
C ASN A 43 -0.61 4.57 -34.77
N LYS A 44 -1.81 5.12 -34.55
CA LYS A 44 -3.04 4.34 -34.38
C LYS A 44 -3.40 3.53 -35.62
N LYS A 45 -3.30 4.12 -36.81
CA LYS A 45 -3.52 3.39 -38.08
C LYS A 45 -2.47 2.31 -38.29
N GLU A 46 -1.22 2.60 -37.98
CA GLU A 46 -0.10 1.66 -38.10
C GLU A 46 -0.24 0.46 -37.15
N ILE A 47 -0.56 0.71 -35.87
CA ILE A 47 -0.84 -0.34 -34.90
C ILE A 47 -2.07 -1.13 -35.32
N ALA A 48 -3.15 -0.49 -35.80
CA ALA A 48 -4.33 -1.20 -36.28
C ALA A 48 -4.02 -2.12 -37.46
N ALA A 49 -3.23 -1.66 -38.43
CA ALA A 49 -2.77 -2.47 -39.55
C ALA A 49 -1.92 -3.66 -39.06
N TYR A 50 -1.03 -3.45 -38.09
CA TYR A 50 -0.24 -4.51 -37.47
C TYR A 50 -1.14 -5.55 -36.78
N LEU A 51 -2.11 -5.11 -35.97
CA LEU A 51 -3.04 -5.97 -35.25
C LEU A 51 -4.04 -6.70 -36.17
N ALA A 52 -4.28 -6.21 -37.39
CA ALA A 52 -5.15 -6.87 -38.36
C ALA A 52 -4.50 -8.12 -38.96
N VAL A 53 -3.18 -8.13 -39.11
CA VAL A 53 -2.43 -9.25 -39.72
C VAL A 53 -1.79 -10.19 -38.70
N HIS A 54 -1.78 -9.82 -37.41
CA HIS A 54 -1.26 -10.66 -36.33
C HIS A 54 -2.36 -11.13 -35.38
N VAL A 55 -2.29 -12.42 -35.01
CA VAL A 55 -3.17 -12.98 -33.97
C VAL A 55 -2.72 -12.47 -32.61
N VAL A 56 -3.55 -11.65 -31.99
CA VAL A 56 -3.33 -11.04 -30.68
C VAL A 56 -4.55 -11.32 -29.82
N SER A 57 -4.35 -11.68 -28.55
CA SER A 57 -5.46 -12.00 -27.66
C SER A 57 -6.39 -10.79 -27.47
N PRO A 58 -7.69 -11.01 -27.24
CA PRO A 58 -8.64 -9.92 -26.98
C PRO A 58 -8.19 -8.98 -25.86
N GLU A 59 -7.59 -9.51 -24.79
CA GLU A 59 -7.12 -8.73 -23.65
C GLU A 59 -5.97 -7.79 -24.02
N LEU A 60 -5.07 -8.24 -24.89
CA LEU A 60 -3.97 -7.40 -25.37
C LEU A 60 -4.45 -6.31 -26.31
N ARG A 61 -5.48 -6.57 -27.12
CA ARG A 61 -6.13 -5.53 -27.93
C ARG A 61 -6.74 -4.46 -27.04
N ILE A 62 -7.48 -4.87 -26.00
CA ILE A 62 -8.08 -3.93 -25.03
C ILE A 62 -6.99 -3.12 -24.31
N ALA A 63 -5.89 -3.75 -23.88
CA ALA A 63 -4.78 -3.05 -23.24
C ALA A 63 -4.15 -1.99 -24.16
N ILE A 64 -3.94 -2.30 -25.43
CA ILE A 64 -3.43 -1.34 -26.43
C ILE A 64 -4.41 -0.18 -26.63
N GLU A 65 -5.71 -0.45 -26.72
CA GLU A 65 -6.73 0.59 -26.83
C GLU A 65 -6.75 1.52 -25.60
N LEU A 66 -6.51 0.98 -24.41
CA LEU A 66 -6.47 1.76 -23.18
C LEU A 66 -5.22 2.64 -23.08
N ILE A 67 -4.07 2.16 -23.55
CA ILE A 67 -2.87 2.99 -23.73
C ILE A 67 -3.19 4.20 -24.63
N TYR A 68 -3.89 3.98 -25.75
CA TYR A 68 -4.32 5.06 -26.62
C TYR A 68 -5.26 6.04 -25.94
N CYS A 69 -6.30 5.55 -25.27
CA CYS A 69 -7.24 6.41 -24.55
C CYS A 69 -6.50 7.25 -23.50
N LYS A 70 -5.55 6.66 -22.77
CA LYS A 70 -4.71 7.37 -21.79
C LYS A 70 -3.87 8.48 -22.41
N ILE A 71 -3.28 8.24 -23.58
CA ILE A 71 -2.52 9.28 -24.28
C ILE A 71 -3.46 10.37 -24.78
N SER A 72 -4.61 10.01 -25.35
CA SER A 72 -5.63 10.98 -25.79
C SER A 72 -6.14 11.87 -24.64
N LEU A 73 -6.28 11.33 -23.44
CA LEU A 73 -6.63 12.13 -22.25
C LEU A 73 -5.58 13.20 -21.93
N SER A 74 -4.30 12.94 -22.22
CA SER A 74 -3.25 13.95 -22.02
C SER A 74 -3.36 15.14 -22.98
N HIS A 75 -4.13 15.01 -24.07
CA HIS A 75 -4.38 16.06 -25.06
C HIS A 75 -5.67 16.85 -24.82
N ARG A 76 -6.42 16.58 -23.74
CA ARG A 76 -7.68 17.25 -23.31
C ARG A 76 -8.85 17.24 -24.32
N ASN A 77 -8.64 16.85 -25.58
CA ASN A 77 -9.70 16.70 -26.57
C ASN A 77 -10.54 15.45 -26.29
N ASN A 78 -11.87 15.59 -26.33
CA ASN A 78 -12.82 14.47 -26.16
C ASN A 78 -12.60 13.66 -24.87
N LEU A 79 -12.19 14.31 -23.79
CA LEU A 79 -11.88 13.66 -22.52
C LEU A 79 -13.04 12.81 -21.99
N ILE A 80 -14.27 13.35 -22.05
CA ILE A 80 -15.50 12.65 -21.67
C ILE A 80 -15.65 11.32 -22.42
N HIS A 81 -15.62 11.40 -23.76
CA HIS A 81 -15.70 10.23 -24.63
C HIS A 81 -14.58 9.22 -24.35
N ASN A 82 -13.35 9.70 -24.09
CA ASN A 82 -12.22 8.84 -23.77
C ASN A 82 -12.38 8.15 -22.40
N ILE A 83 -12.93 8.83 -21.38
CA ILE A 83 -13.22 8.22 -20.08
C ILE A 83 -14.32 7.17 -20.22
N GLU A 84 -15.42 7.49 -20.91
CA GLU A 84 -16.51 6.53 -21.18
C GLU A 84 -16.00 5.31 -21.94
N LYS A 85 -15.17 5.52 -22.96
CA LYS A 85 -14.53 4.45 -23.72
C LYS A 85 -13.63 3.59 -22.82
N ILE A 86 -12.81 4.20 -21.95
CA ILE A 86 -12.00 3.47 -20.98
C ILE A 86 -12.88 2.62 -20.06
N MET A 87 -13.97 3.17 -19.54
CA MET A 87 -14.88 2.44 -18.65
C MET A 87 -15.55 1.25 -19.34
N ASN A 88 -15.99 1.42 -20.59
CA ASN A 88 -16.55 0.33 -21.38
C ASN A 88 -15.52 -0.76 -21.64
N LEU A 89 -14.30 -0.39 -22.04
CA LEU A 89 -13.21 -1.33 -22.24
C LEU A 89 -12.86 -2.09 -20.95
N VAL A 90 -12.84 -1.41 -19.80
CA VAL A 90 -12.62 -2.03 -18.48
C VAL A 90 -13.70 -3.07 -18.15
N ASN A 91 -14.94 -2.84 -18.56
CA ASN A 91 -16.04 -3.80 -18.37
C ASN A 91 -15.95 -5.02 -19.30
N GLU A 92 -15.35 -4.88 -20.48
CA GLU A 92 -15.14 -5.98 -21.43
C GLU A 92 -14.00 -6.93 -21.04
N ILE A 93 -13.15 -6.52 -20.10
CA ILE A 93 -11.97 -7.30 -19.72
C ILE A 93 -12.39 -8.49 -18.88
N ASN A 94 -11.96 -9.68 -19.32
CA ASN A 94 -12.18 -10.91 -18.57
C ASN A 94 -11.67 -10.72 -17.13
N PRO A 95 -12.58 -10.78 -16.13
CA PRO A 95 -12.21 -10.55 -14.76
C PRO A 95 -11.13 -11.51 -14.24
N ASP A 96 -10.96 -12.69 -14.82
CA ASP A 96 -9.98 -13.69 -14.38
C ASP A 96 -8.56 -13.44 -14.93
N SER A 97 -8.40 -12.48 -15.85
CA SER A 97 -7.11 -12.08 -16.42
C SER A 97 -6.33 -11.15 -15.48
N ALA A 98 -5.85 -11.70 -14.36
CA ALA A 98 -5.17 -10.95 -13.29
C ALA A 98 -4.01 -10.07 -13.76
N LYS A 99 -3.30 -10.48 -14.83
CA LYS A 99 -2.09 -9.81 -15.32
C LYS A 99 -2.36 -8.45 -15.99
N HIS A 100 -3.52 -8.30 -16.64
CA HIS A 100 -3.84 -7.09 -17.36
C HIS A 100 -4.56 -6.10 -16.45
N LEU A 101 -5.44 -6.56 -15.56
CA LEU A 101 -6.25 -5.70 -14.67
C LEU A 101 -5.44 -4.69 -13.86
N ASP A 102 -4.21 -5.04 -13.51
CA ASP A 102 -3.28 -4.17 -12.78
C ASP A 102 -2.85 -2.96 -13.61
N LEU A 103 -2.49 -3.17 -14.88
CA LEU A 103 -2.06 -2.13 -15.82
C LEU A 103 -3.23 -1.21 -16.15
N LEU A 104 -4.39 -1.82 -16.37
CA LEU A 104 -5.62 -1.15 -16.75
C LEU A 104 -6.14 -0.26 -15.61
N PHE A 105 -5.98 -0.70 -14.36
CA PHE A 105 -6.35 0.08 -13.19
C PHE A 105 -5.44 1.30 -13.00
N GLU A 106 -4.15 1.20 -13.30
CA GLU A 106 -3.23 2.35 -13.26
C GLU A 106 -3.62 3.39 -14.32
N ASP A 107 -3.96 2.92 -15.53
CA ASP A 107 -4.36 3.79 -16.63
C ASP A 107 -5.73 4.45 -16.36
N LEU A 108 -6.69 3.70 -15.82
CA LEU A 108 -8.00 4.21 -15.41
C LEU A 108 -7.89 5.21 -14.25
N SER A 109 -7.10 4.88 -13.21
CA SER A 109 -6.91 5.79 -12.07
C SER A 109 -6.25 7.09 -12.50
N PHE A 110 -5.23 7.00 -13.37
CA PHE A 110 -4.58 8.17 -13.95
C PHE A 110 -5.56 9.02 -14.78
N ALA A 111 -6.34 8.36 -15.63
CA ALA A 111 -7.35 8.99 -16.48
C ALA A 111 -8.35 9.81 -15.67
N ILE A 112 -8.92 9.18 -14.64
CA ILE A 112 -9.90 9.77 -13.76
C ILE A 112 -9.32 10.93 -12.95
N MET A 113 -8.12 10.75 -12.38
CA MET A 113 -7.47 11.80 -11.59
C MET A 113 -7.04 13.02 -12.42
N SER A 114 -6.88 12.84 -13.74
CA SER A 114 -6.49 13.91 -14.67
C SER A 114 -7.69 14.64 -15.29
N ALA A 115 -8.92 14.23 -14.96
CA ALA A 115 -10.13 14.83 -15.52
C ALA A 115 -10.39 16.23 -14.92
N PRO A 116 -10.89 17.20 -15.71
CA PRO A 116 -11.36 18.50 -15.24
C PRO A 116 -12.42 18.37 -14.15
N ASN A 117 -12.48 19.37 -13.27
CA ASN A 117 -13.38 19.37 -12.10
C ASN A 117 -14.86 19.12 -12.43
N ASP A 118 -15.32 19.56 -13.61
CA ASP A 118 -16.72 19.41 -14.03
C ASP A 118 -17.13 17.93 -14.24
N TYR A 119 -16.17 17.04 -14.47
CA TYR A 119 -16.41 15.61 -14.64
C TYR A 119 -16.34 14.82 -13.32
N GLN A 120 -15.90 15.46 -12.23
CA GLN A 120 -15.86 14.83 -10.90
C GLN A 120 -17.26 14.43 -10.40
N ILE A 121 -18.33 15.05 -10.91
CA ILE A 121 -19.69 14.77 -10.44
C ILE A 121 -20.21 13.38 -10.87
N GLN A 122 -19.76 12.83 -12.00
CA GLN A 122 -20.19 11.49 -12.50
C GLN A 122 -19.27 10.34 -12.08
N LEU A 123 -18.09 10.69 -11.57
CA LEU A 123 -17.05 9.75 -11.16
C LEU A 123 -17.42 8.82 -9.98
N PRO A 124 -18.27 9.19 -8.98
CA PRO A 124 -18.61 8.29 -7.88
C PRO A 124 -19.31 7.02 -8.35
N ALA A 125 -20.32 7.14 -9.21
CA ALA A 125 -21.08 6.00 -9.74
C ALA A 125 -20.17 5.04 -10.55
N GLN A 126 -19.21 5.60 -11.30
CA GLN A 126 -18.24 4.84 -12.07
C GLN A 126 -17.29 4.06 -11.16
N TRP A 127 -16.71 4.70 -10.14
CA TRP A 127 -15.90 4.01 -9.13
C TRP A 127 -16.67 2.92 -8.41
N GLN A 128 -17.97 3.15 -8.14
CA GLN A 128 -18.83 2.18 -7.49
C GLN A 128 -19.10 0.95 -8.33
N SER A 129 -19.29 1.11 -9.64
CA SER A 129 -19.51 -0.02 -10.55
C SER A 129 -18.34 -1.01 -10.58
N LEU A 130 -17.13 -0.56 -10.21
CA LEU A 130 -15.93 -1.40 -10.14
C LEU A 130 -15.82 -2.19 -8.85
N ILE A 131 -16.51 -1.79 -7.78
CA ILE A 131 -16.39 -2.42 -6.45
C ILE A 131 -16.77 -3.91 -6.50
N PRO A 132 -17.94 -4.31 -7.04
CA PRO A 132 -18.33 -5.72 -7.09
C PRO A 132 -17.37 -6.58 -7.94
N ASN A 133 -16.69 -5.97 -8.93
CA ASN A 133 -15.71 -6.67 -9.76
C ASN A 133 -14.43 -7.01 -8.98
N TYR A 134 -14.00 -6.13 -8.07
CA TYR A 134 -12.82 -6.38 -7.23
C TYR A 134 -13.11 -7.23 -6.00
N GLU A 135 -14.30 -7.09 -5.42
CA GLU A 135 -14.75 -7.94 -4.31
C GLU A 135 -14.83 -9.41 -4.72
N ARG A 136 -15.41 -9.72 -5.89
CA ARG A 136 -15.50 -11.09 -6.43
C ARG A 136 -14.13 -11.75 -6.60
N LYS A 137 -13.07 -10.97 -6.83
CA LYS A 137 -11.69 -11.46 -7.01
C LYS A 137 -10.90 -11.53 -5.72
N SER A 138 -11.53 -11.26 -4.57
CA SER A 138 -10.84 -11.10 -3.30
C SER A 138 -9.73 -10.04 -3.34
N ASN A 139 -9.78 -9.09 -4.28
CA ASN A 139 -8.81 -7.99 -4.38
C ASN A 139 -9.30 -6.80 -3.55
N LEU A 140 -9.24 -6.99 -2.23
CA LEU A 140 -9.80 -6.08 -1.23
C LEU A 140 -9.18 -4.70 -1.30
N GLN A 141 -7.86 -4.62 -1.51
CA GLN A 141 -7.16 -3.35 -1.59
C GLN A 141 -7.70 -2.47 -2.72
N ARG A 142 -8.06 -3.07 -3.87
CA ARG A 142 -8.65 -2.30 -4.99
C ARG A 142 -10.09 -1.93 -4.76
N ALA A 143 -10.90 -2.83 -4.20
CA ALA A 143 -12.27 -2.50 -3.83
C ALA A 143 -12.30 -1.30 -2.87
N ILE A 144 -11.45 -1.34 -1.84
CA ILE A 144 -11.25 -0.27 -0.86
C ILE A 144 -10.73 1.01 -1.52
N TYR A 145 -9.81 0.91 -2.48
CA TYR A 145 -9.31 2.07 -3.22
C TYR A 145 -10.41 2.76 -4.05
N CYS A 146 -11.23 1.98 -4.76
CA CYS A 146 -12.38 2.51 -5.52
C CYS A 146 -13.40 3.20 -4.59
N ILE A 147 -13.72 2.57 -3.46
CA ILE A 147 -14.61 3.14 -2.44
C ILE A 147 -14.06 4.45 -1.90
N GLY A 148 -12.76 4.51 -1.60
CA GLY A 148 -12.09 5.73 -1.18
C GLY A 148 -12.27 6.84 -2.20
N HIS A 149 -12.00 6.60 -3.48
CA HIS A 149 -12.21 7.64 -4.50
C HIS A 149 -13.67 8.07 -4.62
N ALA A 150 -14.63 7.15 -4.58
CA ALA A 150 -16.05 7.49 -4.58
C ALA A 150 -16.40 8.42 -3.41
N LEU A 151 -15.92 8.11 -2.21
CA LEU A 151 -16.14 8.91 -1.00
C LEU A 151 -15.38 10.25 -0.99
N ARG A 152 -14.23 10.33 -1.69
CA ARG A 152 -13.45 11.58 -1.80
C ARG A 152 -14.24 12.63 -2.56
N ILE A 153 -14.90 12.16 -3.61
CA ILE A 153 -15.68 12.98 -4.51
C ILE A 153 -17.06 13.27 -3.90
N GLU A 154 -17.71 12.25 -3.35
CA GLU A 154 -19.04 12.36 -2.76
C GLU A 154 -19.01 11.81 -1.32
N GLN A 155 -18.74 12.69 -0.36
CA GLN A 155 -18.64 12.31 1.06
C GLN A 155 -19.95 11.75 1.64
N ASN A 156 -21.10 12.07 1.01
CA ASN A 156 -22.41 11.57 1.42
C ASN A 156 -22.84 10.30 0.68
N ASN A 157 -21.92 9.65 -0.03
CA ASN A 157 -22.25 8.47 -0.82
C ASN A 157 -22.56 7.27 0.10
N THR A 158 -23.87 7.00 0.24
CA THR A 158 -24.44 6.01 1.15
C THR A 158 -23.92 4.60 0.85
N THR A 159 -23.95 4.21 -0.42
CA THR A 159 -23.54 2.88 -0.85
C THR A 159 -22.06 2.66 -0.60
N ALA A 160 -21.21 3.66 -0.89
CA ALA A 160 -19.78 3.56 -0.67
C ALA A 160 -19.44 3.39 0.83
N TRP A 161 -20.07 4.17 1.73
CA TRP A 161 -19.88 4.01 3.18
C TRP A 161 -20.35 2.64 3.68
N LEU A 162 -21.52 2.18 3.23
CA LEU A 162 -22.05 0.89 3.63
C LEU A 162 -21.13 -0.25 3.20
N THR A 163 -20.69 -0.26 1.94
CA THR A 163 -19.78 -1.29 1.42
C THR A 163 -18.43 -1.26 2.13
N LEU A 164 -17.90 -0.07 2.46
CA LEU A 164 -16.66 0.05 3.23
C LEU A 164 -16.79 -0.61 4.61
N GLY A 165 -17.90 -0.34 5.31
CA GLY A 165 -18.18 -0.93 6.62
C GLY A 165 -18.28 -2.45 6.57
N GLN A 166 -18.94 -2.99 5.54
CA GLN A 166 -19.02 -4.44 5.31
C GLN A 166 -17.65 -5.06 5.06
N LEU A 167 -16.80 -4.43 4.24
CA LEU A 167 -15.45 -4.91 3.96
C LEU A 167 -14.56 -4.94 5.21
N PHE A 168 -14.68 -3.93 6.10
CA PHE A 168 -13.97 -3.94 7.37
C PHE A 168 -14.35 -5.15 8.24
N ILE A 169 -15.63 -5.53 8.30
CA ILE A 169 -16.07 -6.70 9.07
C ILE A 169 -15.69 -8.01 8.37
N GLN A 170 -16.12 -8.19 7.13
CA GLN A 170 -16.09 -9.48 6.44
C GLN A 170 -14.67 -9.94 6.12
N LYS A 171 -13.77 -8.98 5.92
CA LYS A 171 -12.46 -9.24 5.33
C LYS A 171 -11.31 -8.75 6.22
N ASN A 172 -11.63 -8.30 7.43
CA ASN A 172 -10.66 -7.81 8.42
C ASN A 172 -9.72 -6.75 7.82
N ALA A 173 -10.25 -5.90 6.92
CA ALA A 173 -9.47 -4.88 6.24
C ALA A 173 -8.87 -3.91 7.26
N LEU A 174 -7.66 -3.42 7.01
CA LEU A 174 -7.01 -2.45 7.89
C LEU A 174 -7.14 -1.04 7.29
N CYS A 175 -7.26 -0.01 8.14
CA CYS A 175 -7.27 1.37 7.65
C CYS A 175 -5.96 1.75 6.94
N SER A 176 -4.86 1.03 7.17
CA SER A 176 -3.63 1.20 6.38
C SER A 176 -3.79 0.87 4.89
N ASP A 177 -4.81 0.09 4.52
CA ASP A 177 -5.15 -0.20 3.12
C ASP A 177 -5.82 1.02 2.42
N LEU A 178 -6.08 2.10 3.15
CA LEU A 178 -6.71 3.35 2.70
C LEU A 178 -5.72 4.54 2.72
N PRO A 179 -4.63 4.53 1.93
CA PRO A 179 -3.52 5.49 2.05
C PRO A 179 -3.92 6.97 1.94
N ASN A 180 -5.10 7.28 1.37
CA ASN A 180 -5.62 8.64 1.23
C ASN A 180 -6.86 8.95 2.09
N PHE A 181 -7.43 7.94 2.75
CA PHE A 181 -8.64 8.05 3.58
C PHE A 181 -8.34 8.06 5.07
N ILE A 182 -7.10 7.71 5.43
CA ILE A 182 -6.56 7.83 6.78
C ILE A 182 -6.93 9.17 7.42
N ASN A 183 -6.90 10.29 6.70
CA ASN A 183 -7.26 11.61 7.25
C ASN A 183 -8.71 11.70 7.78
N ILE A 184 -9.68 11.01 7.17
CA ILE A 184 -11.08 11.03 7.64
C ILE A 184 -11.22 10.23 8.94
N PHE A 185 -10.52 9.10 9.03
CA PHE A 185 -10.51 8.23 10.20
C PHE A 185 -9.60 8.75 11.33
N GLU A 186 -8.49 9.43 11.02
CA GLU A 186 -7.58 10.02 12.00
C GLU A 186 -8.22 11.22 12.70
N LYS A 187 -8.95 12.06 11.97
CA LYS A 187 -9.68 13.21 12.57
C LYS A 187 -10.77 12.79 13.55
N SER A 188 -11.26 11.56 13.45
CA SER A 188 -12.38 11.05 14.25
C SER A 188 -11.93 10.32 15.53
N ASN A 189 -10.63 10.28 15.84
CA ASN A 189 -10.07 9.63 17.06
C ASN A 189 -10.56 8.19 17.27
N ILE A 190 -10.81 7.46 16.17
CA ILE A 190 -11.35 6.10 16.23
C ILE A 190 -10.24 5.14 16.66
N ARG A 191 -10.58 4.20 17.56
CA ARG A 191 -9.68 3.11 17.95
C ARG A 191 -9.28 2.29 16.72
N LEU A 192 -8.01 1.88 16.62
CA LEU A 192 -7.47 1.09 15.50
C LEU A 192 -8.01 -0.36 15.51
N SER A 193 -9.31 -0.56 15.28
CA SER A 193 -9.89 -1.87 15.08
C SER A 193 -10.84 -1.89 13.86
N PRO A 194 -10.89 -2.98 13.09
CA PRO A 194 -11.81 -3.12 11.96
C PRO A 194 -13.26 -2.88 12.33
N TYR A 195 -13.69 -3.36 13.50
CA TYR A 195 -15.04 -3.11 14.02
C TYR A 195 -15.31 -1.64 14.32
N ALA A 196 -14.34 -0.89 14.85
CA ALA A 196 -14.50 0.53 15.12
C ALA A 196 -14.59 1.34 13.81
N TYR A 197 -13.81 0.99 12.80
CA TYR A 197 -13.92 1.59 11.47
C TYR A 197 -15.23 1.24 10.78
N ALA A 198 -15.67 -0.02 10.87
CA ALA A 198 -16.96 -0.44 10.34
C ALA A 198 -18.11 0.34 10.99
N ASN A 199 -18.09 0.47 12.33
CA ASN A 199 -19.10 1.21 13.07
C ASN A 199 -19.14 2.69 12.66
N PHE A 200 -17.97 3.31 12.46
CA PHE A 200 -17.91 4.68 11.92
C PHE A 200 -18.53 4.79 10.53
N CYS A 201 -18.22 3.87 9.62
CA CYS A 201 -18.79 3.87 8.27
C CYS A 201 -20.33 3.76 8.31
N PHE A 202 -20.87 2.86 9.14
CA PHE A 202 -22.31 2.73 9.32
C PHE A 202 -22.94 3.95 9.98
N GLN A 203 -22.23 4.60 10.90
CA GLN A 203 -22.67 5.86 11.49
C GLN A 203 -22.80 6.97 10.43
N GLN A 204 -21.86 7.06 9.47
CA GLN A 204 -21.98 7.98 8.34
C GLN A 204 -23.24 7.73 7.48
N VAL A 205 -23.65 6.46 7.32
CA VAL A 205 -24.91 6.11 6.63
C VAL A 205 -26.14 6.52 7.44
N VAL A 206 -26.12 6.35 8.77
CA VAL A 206 -27.25 6.71 9.63
C VAL A 206 -27.44 8.23 9.70
N ASP A 207 -26.35 8.97 9.86
CA ASP A 207 -26.34 10.43 10.01
C ASP A 207 -26.54 11.14 8.66
N GLY A 208 -26.16 10.50 7.56
CA GLY A 208 -26.27 11.04 6.22
C GLY A 208 -27.71 11.18 5.71
N LYS A 209 -27.85 11.77 4.51
CA LYS A 209 -29.11 11.84 3.75
C LYS A 209 -29.44 10.53 3.03
N SER A 210 -29.19 9.40 3.69
CA SER A 210 -29.40 8.06 3.14
C SER A 210 -30.88 7.66 3.15
N PRO A 211 -31.34 6.83 2.18
CA PRO A 211 -32.66 6.20 2.26
C PRO A 211 -32.84 5.40 3.55
N GLU A 212 -34.06 5.37 4.10
CA GLU A 212 -34.32 4.72 5.40
C GLU A 212 -33.98 3.22 5.40
N SER A 213 -34.13 2.53 4.26
CA SER A 213 -33.71 1.14 4.11
C SER A 213 -32.22 0.93 4.39
N TYR A 214 -31.37 1.83 3.90
CA TYR A 214 -29.93 1.79 4.17
C TYR A 214 -29.60 2.16 5.62
N LYS A 215 -30.36 3.09 6.23
CA LYS A 215 -30.21 3.43 7.65
C LYS A 215 -30.55 2.25 8.55
N GLN A 216 -31.63 1.52 8.25
CA GLN A 216 -32.01 0.30 8.97
C GLN A 216 -30.94 -0.78 8.83
N LEU A 217 -30.41 -0.98 7.63
CA LEU A 217 -29.33 -1.93 7.38
C LEU A 217 -28.04 -1.57 8.12
N ALA A 218 -27.67 -0.29 8.14
CA ALA A 218 -26.52 0.21 8.90
C ALA A 218 -26.72 -0.01 10.41
N LYS A 219 -27.89 0.34 10.97
CA LYS A 219 -28.24 0.08 12.37
C LYS A 219 -28.16 -1.41 12.72
N TYR A 220 -28.61 -2.29 11.82
CA TYR A 220 -28.50 -3.74 11.98
C TYR A 220 -27.03 -4.18 12.10
N PHE A 221 -26.14 -3.72 11.21
CA PHE A 221 -24.73 -4.05 11.31
C PHE A 221 -24.06 -3.48 12.57
N MET A 222 -24.42 -2.27 12.98
CA MET A 222 -23.92 -1.68 14.23
C MET A 222 -24.32 -2.52 15.46
N GLN A 223 -25.57 -3.00 15.51
CA GLN A 223 -26.05 -3.89 16.56
C GLN A 223 -25.31 -5.24 16.54
N LEU A 224 -25.05 -5.80 15.35
CA LEU A 224 -24.27 -7.03 15.19
C LEU A 224 -22.84 -6.88 15.71
N ILE A 225 -22.17 -5.75 15.40
CA ILE A 225 -20.84 -5.43 15.95
C ILE A 225 -20.90 -5.38 17.47
N LYS A 226 -21.89 -4.65 18.03
CA LYS A 226 -22.06 -4.50 19.48
C LYS A 226 -22.19 -5.87 20.18
N THR A 227 -23.10 -6.72 19.71
CA THR A 227 -23.31 -8.06 20.28
C THR A 227 -22.07 -8.95 20.15
N THR A 228 -21.33 -8.84 19.03
CA THR A 228 -20.09 -9.61 18.84
C THR A 228 -19.01 -9.19 19.84
N LEU A 229 -18.86 -7.89 20.09
CA LEU A 229 -17.91 -7.36 21.07
C LEU A 229 -18.30 -7.72 22.52
N GLU A 230 -19.59 -7.65 22.85
CA GLU A 230 -20.12 -8.06 24.16
C GLU A 230 -19.89 -9.55 24.42
N ASN A 231 -20.15 -10.41 23.43
CA ASN A 231 -19.90 -11.85 23.52
C ASN A 231 -18.41 -12.17 23.64
N ALA A 232 -17.54 -11.45 22.91
CA ALA A 232 -16.09 -11.61 23.03
C ALA A 232 -15.60 -11.24 24.45
N ALA A 233 -16.15 -10.18 25.05
CA ALA A 233 -15.84 -9.80 26.42
C ALA A 233 -16.37 -10.83 27.44
N ALA A 234 -17.60 -11.31 27.27
CA ALA A 234 -18.20 -12.32 28.14
C ALA A 234 -17.40 -13.63 28.13
N ASN A 235 -16.96 -14.07 26.95
CA ASN A 235 -16.13 -15.27 26.81
C ASN A 235 -14.74 -15.10 27.42
N GLN A 236 -14.14 -13.91 27.35
CA GLN A 236 -12.91 -13.62 28.07
C GLN A 236 -13.10 -13.75 29.58
N HIS A 237 -14.18 -13.20 30.14
CA HIS A 237 -14.47 -13.31 31.58
C HIS A 237 -14.77 -14.75 32.03
N GLN A 238 -15.43 -15.56 31.21
CA GLN A 238 -15.68 -16.98 31.52
C GLN A 238 -14.41 -17.81 31.50
N PHE A 239 -13.46 -17.52 30.60
CA PHE A 239 -12.15 -18.19 30.57
C PHE A 239 -11.37 -17.95 31.87
N PHE A 240 -11.50 -16.77 32.48
CA PHE A 240 -10.90 -16.48 33.79
C PHE A 240 -11.69 -17.05 34.98
N ALA A 241 -12.97 -17.38 34.83
CA ALA A 241 -13.82 -17.90 35.91
C ALA A 241 -13.89 -19.44 35.99
N ALA A 242 -13.56 -20.16 34.90
CA ALA A 242 -13.78 -21.60 34.80
C ALA A 242 -12.57 -22.50 35.11
N HIS A 243 -11.43 -21.95 35.53
CA HIS A 243 -10.27 -22.73 35.97
C HIS A 243 -10.03 -22.58 37.48
N PRO A 244 -10.70 -23.39 38.34
CA PRO A 244 -10.18 -23.61 39.68
C PRO A 244 -8.81 -24.26 39.54
N VAL A 245 -7.79 -23.59 40.07
CA VAL A 245 -6.39 -24.05 40.09
C VAL A 245 -6.35 -25.45 40.70
N SER A 246 -6.22 -26.46 39.84
CA SER A 246 -5.92 -27.82 40.27
C SER A 246 -4.51 -27.80 40.87
N GLN A 247 -4.43 -27.99 42.18
CA GLN A 247 -3.17 -28.15 42.91
C GLN A 247 -2.53 -29.49 42.52
N ALA A 248 -1.91 -29.53 41.34
CA ALA A 248 -0.91 -30.54 41.02
C ALA A 248 0.47 -29.96 41.38
N VAL A 249 1.16 -30.68 42.26
CA VAL A 249 2.50 -30.37 42.78
C VAL A 249 3.46 -30.08 41.62
N PRO A 250 3.98 -28.84 41.47
CA PRO A 250 5.02 -28.55 40.49
C PRO A 250 6.38 -28.93 41.06
N THR A 251 7.13 -29.68 40.27
CA THR A 251 8.58 -29.77 40.35
C THR A 251 9.17 -28.36 40.42
N GLU A 252 10.07 -28.12 41.38
CA GLU A 252 10.64 -26.83 41.75
C GLU A 252 11.03 -25.96 40.54
N ILE A 253 10.15 -25.01 40.19
CA ILE A 253 10.50 -23.89 39.33
C ILE A 253 11.18 -22.86 40.26
N PRO A 254 12.38 -22.37 39.93
CA PRO A 254 13.05 -21.36 40.74
C PRO A 254 12.13 -20.14 40.82
N ALA A 255 11.67 -19.82 42.04
CA ALA A 255 10.76 -18.72 42.29
C ALA A 255 11.45 -17.41 41.88
N THR A 256 11.10 -16.89 40.70
CA THR A 256 11.42 -15.51 40.32
C THR A 256 10.85 -14.62 41.41
N SER A 257 11.71 -13.94 42.17
CA SER A 257 11.27 -13.18 43.34
C SER A 257 10.25 -12.11 42.91
N VAL A 258 9.16 -11.97 43.67
CA VAL A 258 8.07 -11.02 43.40
C VAL A 258 8.61 -9.60 43.14
N GLY A 259 9.69 -9.22 43.84
CA GLY A 259 10.37 -7.94 43.63
C GLY A 259 10.94 -7.73 42.23
N HIS A 260 11.40 -8.79 41.55
CA HIS A 260 11.92 -8.67 40.17
C HIS A 260 10.80 -8.31 39.18
N ILE A 261 9.62 -8.90 39.33
CA ILE A 261 8.46 -8.62 38.45
C ILE A 261 8.00 -7.17 38.61
N GLU A 262 7.95 -6.66 39.84
CA GLU A 262 7.59 -5.27 40.12
C GLU A 262 8.59 -4.29 39.50
N GLU A 263 9.90 -4.58 39.59
CA GLU A 263 10.94 -3.76 38.98
C GLU A 263 10.85 -3.76 37.45
N GLN A 264 10.60 -4.91 36.83
CA GLN A 264 10.38 -5.02 35.38
C GLN A 264 9.18 -4.17 34.92
N ASN A 265 8.05 -4.29 35.61
CA ASN A 265 6.85 -3.51 35.31
C ASN A 265 7.09 -2.00 35.46
N LYS A 266 7.88 -1.59 36.46
CA LYS A 266 8.29 -0.20 36.66
C LYS A 266 9.12 0.32 35.48
N ILE A 267 10.04 -0.48 34.95
CA ILE A 267 10.87 -0.10 33.79
C ILE A 267 10.02 -0.01 32.50
N ILE A 268 9.13 -0.98 32.28
CA ILE A 268 8.21 -0.97 31.12
C ILE A 268 7.32 0.26 31.18
N LYS A 269 6.76 0.58 32.34
CA LYS A 269 5.93 1.78 32.53
C LYS A 269 6.69 3.07 32.22
N LYS A 270 7.95 3.19 32.67
CA LYS A 270 8.80 4.34 32.31
C LYS A 270 9.00 4.46 30.79
N PHE A 271 9.19 3.34 30.09
CA PHE A 271 9.30 3.33 28.63
C PHE A 271 8.02 3.83 27.97
N GLU A 272 6.86 3.35 28.42
CA GLU A 272 5.54 3.78 27.91
C GLU A 272 5.29 5.27 28.14
N GLU A 273 5.64 5.79 29.33
CA GLU A 273 5.54 7.22 29.65
C GLU A 273 6.44 8.08 28.74
N ARG A 274 7.69 7.65 28.48
CA ARG A 274 8.59 8.35 27.56
C ARG A 274 8.10 8.28 26.11
N LEU A 275 7.52 7.16 25.71
CA LEU A 275 6.92 7.00 24.39
C LEU A 275 5.72 7.92 24.20
N ALA A 276 4.88 8.10 25.24
CA ALA A 276 3.80 9.07 25.23
C ALA A 276 4.32 10.52 25.03
N LEU A 277 5.43 10.89 25.68
CA LEU A 277 6.08 12.19 25.48
C LEU A 277 6.61 12.38 24.05
N VAL A 278 7.23 11.35 23.45
CA VAL A 278 7.65 11.37 22.04
C VAL A 278 6.45 11.65 21.13
N ASN A 279 5.32 11.00 21.39
CA ASN A 279 4.11 11.16 20.59
C ASN A 279 3.53 12.58 20.71
N LEU A 280 3.58 13.20 21.89
CA LEU A 280 3.19 14.60 22.11
C LEU A 280 4.12 15.57 21.37
N GLN A 281 5.43 15.29 21.34
CA GLN A 281 6.44 16.14 20.70
C GLN A 281 6.74 15.76 19.25
N ARG A 282 5.88 14.97 18.60
CA ARG A 282 6.15 14.38 17.28
C ARG A 282 6.43 15.41 16.20
N SER A 283 5.82 16.59 16.29
CA SER A 283 6.04 17.72 15.38
C SER A 283 7.47 18.29 15.43
N SER A 284 8.21 18.05 16.51
CA SER A 284 9.58 18.50 16.71
C SER A 284 10.63 17.57 16.09
N PHE A 285 10.31 16.28 15.89
CA PHE A 285 11.24 15.27 15.35
C PHE A 285 11.20 15.16 13.81
N LYS A 286 11.05 16.29 13.10
CA LYS A 286 10.83 16.30 11.64
C LYS A 286 11.99 15.57 10.92
N LYS A 287 11.69 14.35 10.47
CA LYS A 287 12.46 13.48 9.55
C LYS A 287 13.62 12.65 10.11
N ASN A 288 14.08 12.85 11.34
CA ASN A 288 15.22 12.09 11.87
C ASN A 288 14.81 11.03 12.91
N GLN A 289 14.70 9.78 12.48
CA GLN A 289 14.32 8.63 13.32
C GLN A 289 15.28 8.39 14.49
N PHE A 290 16.57 8.73 14.32
CA PHE A 290 17.56 8.59 15.39
C PHE A 290 17.32 9.58 16.52
N GLN A 291 16.71 10.73 16.26
CA GLN A 291 16.36 11.68 17.33
C GLN A 291 15.31 11.10 18.27
N ILE A 292 14.37 10.29 17.76
CA ILE A 292 13.38 9.61 18.59
C ILE A 292 14.05 8.59 19.52
N ILE A 293 14.94 7.75 18.99
CA ILE A 293 15.68 6.78 19.82
C ILE A 293 16.57 7.49 20.84
N ASN A 294 17.28 8.54 20.42
CA ASN A 294 18.11 9.34 21.33
C ASN A 294 17.28 10.02 22.42
N PHE A 295 16.04 10.43 22.12
CA PHE A 295 15.14 11.03 23.09
C PHE A 295 14.61 9.99 24.09
N LEU A 296 14.22 8.81 23.62
CA LEU A 296 13.76 7.71 24.47
C LEU A 296 14.82 7.35 25.52
N PHE A 297 16.09 7.28 25.10
CA PHE A 297 17.23 6.88 25.93
C PHE A 297 18.16 8.06 26.27
N ALA A 298 17.64 9.28 26.31
CA ALA A 298 18.42 10.46 26.68
C ALA A 298 18.89 10.36 28.14
N LYS A 299 20.01 11.00 28.49
CA LYS A 299 20.59 10.88 29.85
C LYS A 299 19.65 11.35 30.96
N ASP A 300 18.74 12.26 30.64
CA ASP A 300 17.71 12.81 31.53
C ASP A 300 16.47 11.91 31.67
N SER A 301 16.33 10.85 30.87
CA SER A 301 15.14 9.98 30.87
C SER A 301 15.05 9.04 32.07
N ASN A 302 16.14 8.83 32.81
CA ASN A 302 16.27 7.76 33.81
C ASN A 302 15.84 6.37 33.28
N LEU A 303 15.96 6.17 31.97
CA LEU A 303 15.70 4.93 31.25
C LEU A 303 16.85 4.68 30.27
N THR A 304 17.68 3.73 30.61
CA THR A 304 18.78 3.26 29.76
C THR A 304 18.35 2.06 28.92
N ILE A 305 19.07 1.82 27.81
CA ILE A 305 18.90 0.59 27.02
C ILE A 305 19.15 -0.66 27.88
N ARG A 306 20.08 -0.59 28.83
CA ARG A 306 20.43 -1.71 29.71
C ARG A 306 19.27 -2.08 30.65
N GLU A 307 18.65 -1.08 31.27
CA GLU A 307 17.45 -1.31 32.12
C GLU A 307 16.29 -1.86 31.30
N LEU A 308 16.07 -1.31 30.09
CA LEU A 308 15.00 -1.82 29.23
C LEU A 308 15.24 -3.27 28.83
N LYS A 309 16.49 -3.66 28.53
CA LYS A 309 16.86 -5.06 28.25
C LYS A 309 16.56 -5.99 29.41
N SER A 310 16.89 -5.61 30.65
CA SER A 310 16.60 -6.45 31.83
C SER A 310 15.10 -6.59 32.11
N ALA A 311 14.29 -5.64 31.62
CA ALA A 311 12.83 -5.69 31.74
C ALA A 311 12.14 -6.56 30.68
N ILE A 312 12.81 -6.86 29.57
CA ILE A 312 12.27 -7.72 28.51
C ILE A 312 12.57 -9.17 28.86
N THR A 313 11.53 -9.95 29.16
CA THR A 313 11.65 -11.35 29.61
C THR A 313 11.65 -12.36 28.47
N ASP A 314 10.95 -12.04 27.38
CA ASP A 314 10.65 -12.95 26.29
C ASP A 314 10.37 -12.18 24.99
N THR A 315 10.19 -12.94 23.90
CA THR A 315 9.91 -12.40 22.57
C THR A 315 8.56 -11.69 22.50
N GLU A 316 7.53 -12.15 23.22
CA GLU A 316 6.21 -11.54 23.19
C GLU A 316 6.23 -10.13 23.81
N CYS A 317 6.90 -9.99 24.95
CA CYS A 317 7.15 -8.71 25.62
C CYS A 317 7.87 -7.75 24.67
N LEU A 318 8.93 -8.20 23.99
CA LEU A 318 9.65 -7.39 23.01
C LEU A 318 8.74 -6.96 21.85
N ILE A 319 7.95 -7.88 21.28
CA ILE A 319 7.03 -7.59 20.17
C ILE A 319 5.98 -6.55 20.60
N ARG A 320 5.44 -6.67 21.82
CA ARG A 320 4.49 -5.71 22.38
C ARG A 320 5.09 -4.31 22.44
N LEU A 321 6.31 -4.16 22.96
CA LEU A 321 7.01 -2.87 23.03
C LEU A 321 7.31 -2.31 21.63
N ILE A 322 7.76 -3.14 20.69
CA ILE A 322 8.02 -2.70 19.31
C ILE A 322 6.73 -2.20 18.65
N ASN A 323 5.61 -2.87 18.89
CA ASN A 323 4.33 -2.50 18.27
C ASN A 323 3.78 -1.16 18.76
N GLN A 324 4.10 -0.74 19.98
CA GLN A 324 3.75 0.58 20.50
C GLN A 324 4.51 1.72 19.79
N LEU A 325 5.65 1.45 19.16
CA LEU A 325 6.44 2.47 18.46
C LEU A 325 5.78 2.94 17.17
N TYR A 326 5.48 4.24 17.13
CA TYR A 326 4.95 4.93 15.95
C TYR A 326 5.75 6.21 15.67
N PRO A 327 6.10 6.51 14.40
CA PRO A 327 5.80 5.76 13.19
C PRO A 327 6.55 4.42 13.08
N LYS A 328 5.98 3.43 12.35
CA LYS A 328 6.56 2.07 12.18
C LYS A 328 8.02 2.07 11.75
N ILE A 329 8.46 3.12 11.06
CA ILE A 329 9.83 3.27 10.58
C ILE A 329 10.88 3.39 11.71
N VAL A 330 10.47 3.74 12.94
CA VAL A 330 11.34 3.83 14.13
C VAL A 330 11.66 2.44 14.73
N ARG A 331 10.86 1.43 14.40
CA ARG A 331 11.00 0.07 14.93
C ARG A 331 12.37 -0.53 14.62
N LEU A 332 12.90 -0.30 13.42
CA LEU A 332 14.21 -0.81 13.04
C LEU A 332 15.35 -0.20 13.87
N PRO A 333 15.53 1.14 13.93
CA PRO A 333 16.50 1.77 14.83
C PRO A 333 16.39 1.30 16.29
N PHE A 334 15.17 1.08 16.78
CA PHE A 334 14.94 0.58 18.13
C PHE A 334 15.43 -0.87 18.32
N ILE A 335 15.08 -1.78 17.40
CA ILE A 335 15.59 -3.16 17.43
C ILE A 335 17.11 -3.18 17.35
N TYR A 336 17.72 -2.35 16.50
CA TYR A 336 19.18 -2.21 16.47
C TYR A 336 19.75 -1.76 17.81
N ALA A 337 19.14 -0.77 18.46
CA ALA A 337 19.60 -0.29 19.77
C ALA A 337 19.57 -1.41 20.82
N LEU A 338 18.54 -2.27 20.80
CA LEU A 338 18.44 -3.42 21.70
C LEU A 338 19.39 -4.57 21.32
N PHE A 339 19.65 -4.82 20.05
CA PHE A 339 20.48 -5.99 19.67
C PHE A 339 21.98 -5.70 19.76
N ASN A 340 22.38 -4.43 19.90
CA ASN A 340 23.76 -4.02 20.13
C ASN A 340 24.19 -4.16 21.60
N HIS A 341 25.45 -4.50 21.85
CA HIS A 341 26.01 -4.47 23.20
C HIS A 341 25.91 -3.06 23.82
N PRO A 342 25.42 -2.90 25.06
CA PRO A 342 25.11 -1.59 25.67
C PRO A 342 26.34 -0.68 25.81
N ASP A 343 27.53 -1.24 25.91
CA ASP A 343 28.77 -0.50 26.17
C ASP A 343 29.43 0.11 24.93
N ILE A 344 28.89 -0.14 23.74
CA ILE A 344 29.50 0.29 22.46
C ILE A 344 28.76 1.51 21.92
N GLN A 345 28.96 2.64 22.59
CA GLN A 345 28.30 3.90 22.23
C GLN A 345 28.95 4.63 21.04
N ARG A 346 30.09 4.17 20.48
CA ARG A 346 30.93 5.03 19.60
C ARG A 346 31.54 4.40 18.34
N SER A 347 31.24 3.16 17.96
CA SER A 347 31.75 2.65 16.68
C SER A 347 31.00 3.31 15.51
N ARG A 348 31.73 3.94 14.57
CA ARG A 348 31.15 4.55 13.36
C ARG A 348 30.59 3.51 12.37
N ASN A 349 31.01 2.25 12.47
CA ASN A 349 30.65 1.21 11.52
C ASN A 349 29.63 0.24 12.13
N THR A 350 28.37 0.34 11.70
CA THR A 350 27.27 -0.47 12.24
C THR A 350 27.40 -1.96 11.87
N SER A 351 28.12 -2.30 10.81
CA SER A 351 28.32 -3.69 10.36
C SER A 351 29.37 -4.47 11.15
N THR A 352 30.12 -3.83 12.06
CA THR A 352 31.17 -4.49 12.87
C THR A 352 30.88 -4.40 14.37
N ARG A 353 29.68 -3.96 14.76
CA ARG A 353 29.31 -3.90 16.18
C ARG A 353 28.99 -5.31 16.67
N PRO A 354 29.56 -5.74 17.80
CA PRO A 354 29.21 -7.03 18.37
C PRO A 354 27.76 -6.99 18.86
N SER A 355 27.05 -8.06 18.55
CA SER A 355 25.72 -8.34 19.07
C SER A 355 25.77 -8.59 20.58
N ASP A 356 24.69 -8.24 21.27
CA ASP A 356 24.46 -8.67 22.64
C ASP A 356 23.96 -10.12 22.64
N GLU A 357 24.88 -11.08 22.48
CA GLU A 357 24.57 -12.50 22.37
C GLU A 357 23.79 -13.03 23.58
N VAL A 358 24.06 -12.49 24.77
CA VAL A 358 23.38 -12.89 26.00
C VAL A 358 21.90 -12.50 25.88
N PHE A 359 21.61 -11.24 25.58
CA PHE A 359 20.24 -10.78 25.38
C PHE A 359 19.53 -11.53 24.25
N LEU A 360 20.19 -11.71 23.10
CA LEU A 360 19.60 -12.40 21.96
C LEU A 360 19.24 -13.86 22.28
N ARG A 361 20.10 -14.59 23.01
CA ARG A 361 19.82 -15.96 23.46
C ARG A 361 18.65 -16.04 24.43
N THR A 362 18.52 -15.07 25.32
CA THR A 362 17.43 -15.02 26.29
C THR A 362 16.09 -14.80 25.61
N ILE A 363 16.03 -13.89 24.63
CA ILE A 363 14.79 -13.48 23.99
C ILE A 363 14.39 -14.41 22.84
N ILE A 364 15.32 -14.67 21.92
CA ILE A 364 15.05 -15.34 20.64
C ILE A 364 15.47 -16.80 20.77
N LYS A 365 14.54 -17.68 21.10
CA LYS A 365 14.82 -19.10 21.38
C LYS A 365 14.65 -19.98 20.15
N SER A 366 13.88 -19.50 19.17
CA SER A 366 13.54 -20.23 17.94
C SER A 366 13.63 -19.35 16.69
N VAL A 367 13.57 -19.97 15.51
CA VAL A 367 13.43 -19.25 14.23
C VAL A 367 12.09 -18.51 14.15
N ASP A 368 11.03 -19.07 14.73
CA ASP A 368 9.71 -18.45 14.74
C ASP A 368 9.68 -17.18 15.59
N ASP A 369 10.37 -17.15 16.74
CA ASP A 369 10.55 -15.94 17.55
C ASP A 369 11.20 -14.83 16.71
N PHE A 370 12.24 -15.19 15.97
CA PHE A 370 12.96 -14.25 15.13
C PHE A 370 12.06 -13.71 14.02
N GLU A 371 11.38 -14.58 13.27
CA GLU A 371 10.48 -14.15 12.20
C GLU A 371 9.27 -13.37 12.73
N ALA A 372 8.78 -13.66 13.93
CA ALA A 372 7.75 -12.88 14.60
C ALA A 372 8.21 -11.44 14.88
N ILE A 373 9.46 -11.25 15.34
CA ILE A 373 10.06 -9.91 15.49
C ILE A 373 10.20 -9.24 14.12
N ILE A 374 10.65 -9.95 13.08
CA ILE A 374 10.77 -9.38 11.72
C ILE A 374 9.42 -8.90 11.18
N ARG A 375 8.33 -9.63 11.41
CA ARG A 375 6.96 -9.26 11.01
C ARG A 375 6.45 -7.97 11.68
N THR A 376 7.09 -7.52 12.77
CA THR A 376 6.76 -6.21 13.37
C THR A 376 7.30 -5.02 12.56
N LEU A 377 8.24 -5.23 11.65
CA LEU A 377 8.73 -4.17 10.77
C LEU A 377 7.65 -3.81 9.72
N PRO A 378 7.66 -2.59 9.16
CA PRO A 378 6.71 -2.24 8.11
C PRO A 378 6.81 -3.20 6.91
N GLU A 379 5.78 -3.28 6.07
CA GLU A 379 5.76 -4.20 4.91
C GLU A 379 6.06 -3.47 3.58
N ASP A 380 6.52 -2.22 3.64
CA ASP A 380 6.80 -1.45 2.43
C ASP A 380 8.12 -1.86 1.73
N LYS A 381 8.35 -1.37 0.51
CA LYS A 381 9.57 -1.72 -0.27
C LYS A 381 10.88 -1.32 0.42
N SER A 382 10.88 -0.21 1.16
CA SER A 382 12.00 0.17 2.03
C SER A 382 12.18 -0.83 3.17
N SER A 383 11.09 -1.46 3.59
CA SER A 383 11.08 -2.44 4.66
C SER A 383 11.62 -3.79 4.24
N TYR A 384 11.45 -4.23 2.99
CA TYR A 384 12.18 -5.41 2.50
C TYR A 384 13.70 -5.22 2.61
N LYS A 385 14.22 -4.08 2.14
CA LYS A 385 15.64 -3.74 2.30
C LYS A 385 16.05 -3.62 3.77
N THR A 386 15.15 -3.13 4.61
CA THR A 386 15.34 -3.00 6.07
C THR A 386 15.38 -4.34 6.77
N GLN A 387 14.46 -5.25 6.45
CA GLN A 387 14.40 -6.62 6.93
C GLN A 387 15.63 -7.39 6.43
N GLU A 388 16.03 -7.22 5.17
CA GLU A 388 17.24 -7.82 4.61
C GLU A 388 18.50 -7.27 5.30
N ARG A 389 18.56 -5.97 5.59
CA ARG A 389 19.64 -5.36 6.39
C ARG A 389 19.68 -5.93 7.80
N LEU A 390 18.52 -6.08 8.45
CA LEU A 390 18.43 -6.66 9.79
C LEU A 390 18.89 -8.12 9.78
N ARG A 391 18.41 -8.93 8.82
CA ARG A 391 18.88 -10.31 8.62
C ARG A 391 20.39 -10.36 8.35
N LYS A 392 20.95 -9.44 7.55
CA LYS A 392 22.40 -9.36 7.28
C LYS A 392 23.20 -8.98 8.53
N TYR A 393 22.72 -7.99 9.28
CA TYR A 393 23.36 -7.54 10.51
C TYR A 393 23.34 -8.64 11.57
N ILE A 394 22.21 -9.33 11.70
CA ILE A 394 22.03 -10.36 12.71
C ILE A 394 22.72 -11.67 12.34
N ARG A 395 23.06 -11.91 11.07
CA ARG A 395 23.94 -13.03 10.70
C ARG A 395 25.34 -12.95 11.34
N ILE A 396 25.71 -11.80 11.91
CA ILE A 396 26.91 -11.67 12.75
C ILE A 396 26.71 -12.35 14.10
N SER A 397 25.47 -12.42 14.59
CA SER A 397 25.12 -13.18 15.79
C SER A 397 25.26 -14.67 15.54
N MET A 398 26.15 -15.30 16.29
CA MET A 398 26.40 -16.74 16.19
C MET A 398 25.18 -17.54 16.64
N HIS A 399 24.46 -17.08 17.66
CA HIS A 399 23.22 -17.72 18.12
C HIS A 399 22.16 -17.77 17.00
N ILE A 400 21.86 -16.64 16.38
CA ILE A 400 20.80 -16.58 15.37
C ILE A 400 21.21 -17.30 14.09
N LYS A 401 22.50 -17.24 13.73
CA LYS A 401 23.04 -18.07 12.65
C LYS A 401 22.79 -19.56 12.91
N ASN A 402 23.12 -20.05 14.12
CA ASN A 402 22.93 -21.46 14.48
C ASN A 402 21.46 -21.88 14.44
N LEU A 403 20.51 -21.03 14.86
CA LEU A 403 19.07 -21.32 14.76
C LEU A 403 18.63 -21.57 13.30
N TYR A 404 19.12 -20.75 12.37
CA TYR A 404 18.80 -20.92 10.94
C TYR A 404 19.49 -22.12 10.31
N ASP A 405 20.73 -22.41 10.69
CA ASP A 405 21.45 -23.58 10.20
C ASP A 405 20.76 -24.87 10.70
N LEU A 406 20.36 -24.93 11.97
CA LEU A 406 19.60 -26.05 12.55
C LEU A 406 18.24 -26.27 11.84
N ALA A 407 17.50 -25.19 11.57
CA ALA A 407 16.21 -25.28 10.89
C ALA A 407 16.33 -25.75 9.43
N ARG A 408 17.49 -25.61 8.80
CA ARG A 408 17.79 -26.16 7.47
C ARG A 408 18.16 -27.63 7.50
N GLU A 409 18.76 -28.10 8.59
CA GLU A 409 19.21 -29.48 8.76
C GLU A 409 18.09 -30.42 9.20
N THR A 410 17.01 -29.92 9.82
CA THR A 410 15.82 -30.72 10.17
C THR A 410 15.05 -31.16 8.91
N PRO A 411 15.03 -32.45 8.54
CA PRO A 411 14.50 -32.94 7.24
C PRO A 411 12.98 -32.81 7.06
N ASP A 412 12.23 -32.64 8.16
CA ASP A 412 10.76 -32.68 8.12
C ASP A 412 10.09 -31.29 8.00
N ASN A 413 10.88 -30.21 7.90
CA ASN A 413 10.33 -28.91 7.54
C ASN A 413 10.09 -28.84 6.02
N LEU A 414 8.88 -29.26 5.62
CA LEU A 414 8.28 -29.11 4.27
C LEU A 414 8.22 -27.66 3.73
N VAL A 415 8.83 -26.69 4.42
CA VAL A 415 8.78 -25.27 4.06
C VAL A 415 9.97 -24.82 3.18
N SER A 416 10.95 -25.66 2.81
CA SER A 416 12.00 -25.19 1.88
C SER A 416 12.56 -26.10 0.78
N LEU A 417 12.07 -27.33 0.60
CA LEU A 417 12.62 -28.22 -0.44
C LEU A 417 12.00 -28.09 -1.85
N GLN A 418 11.05 -27.17 -2.08
CA GLN A 418 10.55 -26.91 -3.45
C GLN A 418 11.48 -26.03 -4.32
N ASN A 419 12.64 -25.57 -3.81
CA ASN A 419 13.49 -24.60 -4.51
C ASN A 419 14.99 -24.91 -4.54
N GLN A 420 15.38 -26.19 -4.67
CA GLN A 420 16.72 -26.50 -5.17
C GLN A 420 16.66 -27.49 -6.33
N PRO A 421 17.18 -27.14 -7.52
CA PRO A 421 17.44 -28.12 -8.55
C PRO A 421 18.65 -28.96 -8.14
N SER A 422 18.45 -30.28 -8.09
CA SER A 422 19.50 -31.27 -7.92
C SER A 422 20.56 -31.12 -9.01
N LEU A 423 21.80 -30.85 -8.58
CA LEU A 423 22.98 -30.92 -9.40
C LEU A 423 23.36 -32.39 -9.60
N LEU A 424 22.94 -32.98 -10.70
CA LEU A 424 23.65 -34.09 -11.34
C LEU A 424 23.52 -33.94 -12.86
N THR A 425 24.69 -33.87 -13.48
CA THR A 425 25.03 -33.49 -14.84
C THR A 425 24.56 -34.47 -15.92
N THR A 426 23.94 -33.96 -16.98
CA THR A 426 24.22 -34.36 -18.37
C THR A 426 23.87 -33.23 -19.35
N ARG A 427 24.78 -33.03 -20.32
CA ARG A 427 24.83 -31.93 -21.30
C ARG A 427 23.59 -31.80 -22.19
N GLY A 428 23.18 -30.55 -22.46
CA GLY A 428 22.56 -30.17 -23.74
C GLY A 428 21.30 -29.29 -23.64
N ALA A 429 21.36 -28.14 -24.31
CA ALA A 429 20.29 -27.19 -24.65
C ALA A 429 19.86 -26.15 -23.58
N PHE A 430 20.00 -24.88 -23.98
CA PHE A 430 19.58 -23.68 -23.27
C PHE A 430 18.04 -23.57 -23.19
N THR A 431 17.51 -23.33 -22.00
CA THR A 431 16.16 -22.79 -21.79
C THR A 431 16.23 -21.46 -21.01
N PRO A 432 15.34 -20.48 -21.29
CA PRO A 432 15.35 -19.20 -20.62
C PRO A 432 14.76 -19.31 -19.21
N GLN A 433 15.45 -18.71 -18.24
CA GLN A 433 15.02 -18.65 -16.85
C GLN A 433 13.73 -17.81 -16.70
N VAL A 434 12.73 -18.41 -16.07
CA VAL A 434 11.50 -17.74 -15.63
C VAL A 434 11.83 -16.88 -14.40
N ASN A 435 11.82 -15.55 -14.58
CA ASN A 435 11.89 -14.59 -13.48
C ASN A 435 10.69 -14.75 -12.55
N ARG A 436 10.94 -15.10 -11.29
CA ARG A 436 9.98 -14.98 -10.19
C ARG A 436 9.86 -13.50 -9.79
N TYR A 437 8.65 -12.97 -9.84
CA TYR A 437 8.33 -11.55 -9.69
C TYR A 437 8.59 -10.99 -8.27
N PRO A 438 9.13 -9.77 -8.14
CA PRO A 438 9.03 -8.96 -6.92
C PRO A 438 7.80 -8.02 -6.98
N GLY A 439 7.07 -7.96 -5.86
CA GLY A 439 5.77 -7.29 -5.69
C GLY A 439 5.67 -5.79 -6.00
N THR A 440 4.40 -5.36 -6.11
CA THR A 440 3.84 -4.18 -6.80
C THR A 440 4.35 -2.82 -6.32
N LEU A 441 4.57 -1.90 -7.29
CA LEU A 441 5.17 -0.55 -7.18
C LEU A 441 4.18 0.58 -6.77
N PHE A 442 2.99 0.22 -6.27
CA PHE A 442 1.79 1.05 -6.29
C PHE A 442 1.87 2.38 -5.51
N HIS A 443 2.39 2.39 -4.27
CA HIS A 443 2.26 3.56 -3.39
C HIS A 443 3.19 4.74 -3.72
N ARG A 444 4.28 4.53 -4.46
CA ARG A 444 5.32 5.56 -4.64
C ARG A 444 5.10 6.47 -5.84
N ARG A 445 4.20 6.13 -6.76
CA ARG A 445 4.01 6.86 -8.03
C ARG A 445 2.74 7.70 -8.10
N SER A 446 1.66 7.30 -7.43
CA SER A 446 0.45 8.14 -7.31
C SER A 446 0.74 9.50 -6.65
N SER A 447 1.61 9.53 -5.63
CA SER A 447 2.06 10.77 -4.99
C SER A 447 2.99 11.63 -5.86
N ILE A 448 3.71 11.03 -6.81
CA ILE A 448 4.56 11.76 -7.78
C ILE A 448 3.70 12.43 -8.86
N CYS A 449 2.63 11.78 -9.31
CA CYS A 449 1.70 12.37 -10.27
C CYS A 449 0.98 13.60 -9.67
N GLU A 450 0.60 13.57 -8.39
CA GLU A 450 -0.02 14.72 -7.71
C GLU A 450 0.96 15.90 -7.53
N ALA A 451 2.24 15.65 -7.24
CA ALA A 451 3.24 16.72 -7.14
C ALA A 451 3.44 17.47 -8.47
N ILE A 452 3.37 16.76 -9.60
CA ILE A 452 3.50 17.34 -10.94
C ILE A 452 2.25 18.18 -11.31
N VAL A 453 1.06 17.81 -10.84
CA VAL A 453 -0.18 18.58 -11.08
C VAL A 453 -0.21 19.87 -10.24
N ILE A 454 0.33 19.84 -9.01
CA ILE A 454 0.38 21.04 -8.15
C ILE A 454 1.48 22.03 -8.60
N GLU A 455 2.59 21.55 -9.17
CA GLU A 455 3.63 22.43 -9.73
C GLU A 455 3.21 23.16 -11.01
N THR A 456 2.18 22.70 -11.73
CA THR A 456 1.68 23.40 -12.92
C THR A 456 0.73 24.58 -12.63
N ASP A 457 0.14 24.65 -11.44
CA ASP A 457 -0.79 25.74 -11.06
C ASP A 457 -0.09 26.96 -10.43
N THR A 458 1.21 26.89 -10.11
CA THR A 458 1.93 27.99 -9.43
C THR A 458 2.71 28.93 -10.36
N ASN A 459 2.66 28.75 -11.69
CA ASN A 459 3.38 29.60 -12.65
C ASN A 459 2.50 30.52 -13.52
N GLN A 460 1.23 30.73 -13.19
CA GLN A 460 0.36 31.68 -13.91
C GLN A 460 0.39 33.14 -13.39
N GLN A 461 1.49 33.61 -12.78
CA GLN A 461 1.59 35.01 -12.31
C GLN A 461 2.44 35.97 -13.16
N ASN A 462 2.94 35.58 -14.34
CA ASN A 462 3.63 36.53 -15.22
C ASN A 462 3.21 36.38 -16.69
N LEU A 463 2.02 36.87 -17.02
CA LEU A 463 1.62 37.22 -18.38
C LEU A 463 0.69 38.45 -18.34
N LYS A 464 1.24 39.60 -17.93
CA LYS A 464 0.71 40.90 -18.34
C LYS A 464 1.15 41.13 -19.78
N ARG A 465 0.29 40.83 -20.74
CA ARG A 465 0.34 41.46 -22.07
C ARG A 465 -0.87 42.37 -22.22
N SER A 466 -0.54 43.64 -22.41
CA SER A 466 -1.39 44.76 -22.79
C SER A 466 -2.31 44.42 -23.95
N PHE A 467 -3.62 44.65 -23.76
CA PHE A 467 -4.57 44.75 -24.85
C PHE A 467 -4.42 46.14 -25.50
N ALA A 468 -4.11 46.16 -26.78
CA ALA A 468 -4.45 47.27 -27.67
C ALA A 468 -5.74 46.87 -28.42
N PRO A 469 -6.63 47.81 -28.79
CA PRO A 469 -7.87 47.49 -29.48
C PRO A 469 -7.58 47.09 -30.93
N SER A 470 -8.27 46.06 -31.40
CA SER A 470 -8.29 45.61 -32.79
C SER A 470 -9.31 46.45 -33.57
N ASP A 471 -8.86 47.10 -34.64
CA ASP A 471 -9.72 47.64 -35.69
C ASP A 471 -10.35 46.47 -36.46
N GLU A 472 -11.66 46.32 -36.39
CA GLU A 472 -12.42 45.45 -37.29
C GLU A 472 -12.92 46.27 -38.50
N PRO A 473 -12.87 45.73 -39.73
CA PRO A 473 -13.48 46.37 -40.89
C PRO A 473 -14.97 46.06 -40.97
N GLU A 474 -15.78 47.10 -41.22
CA GLU A 474 -17.20 47.00 -41.54
C GLU A 474 -17.42 46.10 -42.78
N VAL A 475 -18.37 45.17 -42.65
CA VAL A 475 -18.87 44.34 -43.74
C VAL A 475 -20.15 44.98 -44.27
N ASP A 476 -20.09 45.48 -45.51
CA ASP A 476 -21.25 45.98 -46.26
C ASP A 476 -22.21 44.84 -46.66
N GLU A 477 -23.48 44.94 -46.24
CA GLU A 477 -24.57 44.11 -46.76
C GLU A 477 -25.07 44.62 -48.13
N PRO A 478 -25.34 43.75 -49.12
CA PRO A 478 -25.93 44.17 -50.38
C PRO A 478 -27.46 44.22 -50.28
N ALA A 479 -28.00 45.41 -50.50
CA ALA A 479 -29.41 45.66 -50.76
C ALA A 479 -29.87 44.95 -52.05
N ASN A 480 -30.87 44.08 -51.96
CA ASN A 480 -31.55 43.54 -53.14
C ASN A 480 -33.01 44.01 -53.21
N LYS A 481 -33.29 44.71 -54.31
CA LYS A 481 -34.53 45.44 -54.63
C LYS A 481 -35.64 44.46 -55.04
N ARG A 482 -36.82 44.66 -54.46
CA ARG A 482 -38.10 44.22 -55.05
C ARG A 482 -38.42 45.12 -56.25
N GLN A 483 -38.56 44.54 -57.44
CA GLN A 483 -39.32 45.15 -58.54
C GLN A 483 -40.69 44.49 -58.62
N LYS A 484 -41.72 45.33 -58.61
CA LYS A 484 -43.06 45.02 -59.09
C LYS A 484 -43.06 45.09 -60.62
N LEU A 485 -43.65 44.10 -61.26
CA LEU A 485 -44.61 44.24 -62.35
C LEU A 485 -45.61 43.10 -62.24
#